data_AF-A0A350D271-F1
#
_entry.id   AF-A0A350D271-F1
#
_cell.length_a   1.000
_cell.length_b   1.000
_cell.length_c   1.000
_cell.angle_alpha   90.00
_cell.angle_beta   90.00
_cell.angle_gamma   90.00
#
_symmetry.space_group_name_H-M   'P 1'
#
loop_
_entity.id
_entity.type
_entity.pdbx_description
1 polymer ?
#
loop_
_entity_poly.entity_id
_entity_poly.type
_entity_poly.pdbx_seq_one_letter_code
_entity_poly.pdbx_strand_id
1 'polypeptide(L)'
;MNRHSKSRRERKHKIKGSIRFGSCNEIFLRYKAPDDLVDKDEENVKNKFFDNAMKHLISKGVDSLPLLLNKYIPIPDNAVEVITIEEKNGNPKESRKDFLSLKKGKIIEEGVKRLFYNSLLKHFRYSDLTKSTIKNRLDEILNTSESSGYVKVFDKTLQTASPLVCGLGATHIFETSITLHHIWGVPYIPGSSLKGVCRQVVFWKLVEVGKLSKDNLKDSQEKFYGDLNTDDKEILKYQLLFGTQGFKGLLLFLDAYPEIPEGSMGKLFRLDIMNPHYSEYYGEKRDIPGDWENPVPVFFLTVKEGVSFRFVVLFDECRWEVIKKKGIPDKEGKRRQLADEEIKGVEEYMESEKFYEDIIGQALEFYGVGSKTRLGYGLFER
;
A
#
# COMPACT_ATOMS: atom_id res chain seq x y z
N MET A 1 31.21 57.85 16.26
CA MET A 1 30.72 56.56 16.79
C MET A 1 29.20 56.64 16.90
N ASN A 2 28.45 56.02 15.98
CA ASN A 2 27.02 55.74 16.17
C ASN A 2 26.73 54.37 15.57
N ARG A 3 26.89 53.34 16.39
CA ARG A 3 26.39 52.00 16.06
C ARG A 3 24.89 52.04 16.28
N HIS A 4 24.12 52.12 15.20
CA HIS A 4 22.70 51.79 15.23
C HIS A 4 22.56 50.37 15.79
N SER A 5 22.12 50.26 17.05
CA SER A 5 21.64 49.00 17.60
C SER A 5 20.38 48.62 16.81
N LYS A 6 20.52 47.70 15.85
CA LYS A 6 19.37 47.02 15.26
C LYS A 6 18.58 46.41 16.43
N SER A 7 17.41 46.97 16.76
CA SER A 7 16.52 46.38 17.76
C SER A 7 16.26 44.93 17.36
N ARG A 8 16.71 43.95 18.15
CA ARG A 8 16.35 42.55 17.94
C ARG A 8 14.84 42.44 18.14
N ARG A 9 14.10 42.27 17.05
CA ARG A 9 12.71 41.83 17.13
C ARG A 9 12.74 40.35 17.48
N GLU A 10 12.29 40.00 18.68
CA GLU A 10 12.04 38.60 19.01
C GLU A 10 10.63 38.24 18.55
N ARG A 11 10.53 37.23 17.68
CA ARG A 11 9.27 36.66 17.22
C ARG A 11 9.16 35.25 17.79
N LYS A 12 8.03 34.97 18.42
CA LYS A 12 7.70 33.67 19.01
C LYS A 12 6.30 33.26 18.57
N HIS A 13 6.08 31.97 18.43
CA HIS A 13 4.83 31.36 17.99
C HIS A 13 4.37 30.37 19.05
N LYS A 14 3.09 30.42 19.40
CA LYS A 14 2.41 29.52 20.33
C LYS A 14 1.16 28.95 19.69
N ILE A 15 0.79 27.73 20.05
CA ILE A 15 -0.50 27.14 19.64
C ILE A 15 -1.51 27.25 20.78
N LYS A 16 -2.73 27.70 20.44
CA LYS A 16 -3.86 27.73 21.35
C LYS A 16 -5.01 26.92 20.77
N GLY A 17 -5.48 25.94 21.51
CA GLY A 17 -6.58 25.09 21.09
C GLY A 17 -6.40 23.65 21.55
N SER A 18 -7.32 22.79 21.12
CA SER A 18 -7.27 21.35 21.35
C SER A 18 -7.71 20.59 20.13
N ILE A 19 -7.13 19.39 19.99
CA ILE A 19 -7.58 18.39 19.04
C ILE A 19 -8.15 17.20 19.81
N ARG A 20 -9.16 16.59 19.23
CA ARG A 20 -9.73 15.32 19.66
C ARG A 20 -9.44 14.26 18.60
N PHE A 21 -9.11 13.07 19.05
CA PHE A 21 -9.00 11.87 18.22
C PHE A 21 -10.29 11.07 18.37
N GLY A 22 -10.92 10.72 17.25
CA GLY A 22 -12.19 9.99 17.24
C GLY A 22 -13.04 10.30 16.01
N SER A 23 -14.30 9.88 16.04
CA SER A 23 -15.27 10.19 14.99
C SER A 23 -15.97 11.52 15.27
N CYS A 24 -16.77 12.03 14.34
CA CYS A 24 -17.57 13.23 14.58
C CYS A 24 -18.45 13.11 15.84
N ASN A 25 -18.93 11.90 16.16
CA ASN A 25 -19.91 11.65 17.22
C ASN A 25 -19.30 11.05 18.52
N GLU A 26 -18.08 10.53 18.48
CA GLU A 26 -17.43 9.90 19.65
C GLU A 26 -16.03 10.47 19.88
N ILE A 27 -15.76 10.91 21.11
CA ILE A 27 -14.44 11.39 21.54
C ILE A 27 -13.72 10.23 22.21
N PHE A 28 -12.61 9.77 21.62
CA PHE A 28 -11.75 8.78 22.26
C PHE A 28 -10.72 9.45 23.17
N LEU A 29 -10.08 10.51 22.66
CA LEU A 29 -9.03 11.20 23.40
C LEU A 29 -8.97 12.68 23.00
N ARG A 30 -8.76 13.58 23.95
CA ARG A 30 -8.56 15.00 23.71
C ARG A 30 -7.15 15.40 24.15
N TYR A 31 -6.46 16.15 23.30
CA TYR A 31 -5.16 16.74 23.57
C TYR A 31 -5.27 18.27 23.45
N LYS A 32 -4.94 18.98 24.52
CA LYS A 32 -4.90 20.45 24.57
C LYS A 32 -3.46 20.93 24.46
N ALA A 33 -3.21 21.96 23.66
CA ALA A 33 -1.88 22.57 23.55
C ALA A 33 -1.41 23.09 24.93
N PRO A 34 -0.22 22.68 25.40
CA PRO A 34 0.38 23.22 26.61
C PRO A 34 0.68 24.71 26.47
N ASP A 35 0.56 25.47 27.55
CA ASP A 35 0.74 26.92 27.52
C ASP A 35 2.20 27.36 27.29
N ASP A 36 3.14 26.48 27.60
CA ASP A 36 4.59 26.62 27.43
C ASP A 36 5.09 26.15 26.06
N LEU A 37 4.21 25.61 25.20
CA LEU A 37 4.56 25.19 23.85
C LEU A 37 4.78 26.41 22.93
N VAL A 38 6.02 26.88 22.92
CA VAL A 38 6.45 28.08 22.17
C VAL A 38 7.69 27.77 21.33
N ASP A 39 7.76 28.32 20.11
CA ASP A 39 8.93 28.22 19.24
C ASP A 39 9.18 29.53 18.47
N LYS A 40 10.40 29.75 17.97
CA LYS A 40 10.70 30.90 17.09
C LYS A 40 10.21 30.68 15.66
N ASP A 41 9.97 29.43 15.27
CA ASP A 41 9.46 29.05 13.96
C ASP A 41 8.03 28.49 14.08
N GLU A 42 7.12 29.01 13.26
CA GLU A 42 5.72 28.60 13.20
C GLU A 42 5.56 27.11 12.83
N GLU A 43 6.37 26.59 11.91
CA GLU A 43 6.27 25.19 11.47
C GLU A 43 6.79 24.25 12.57
N ASN A 44 7.80 24.67 13.32
CA ASN A 44 8.32 23.87 14.45
C ASN A 44 7.30 23.76 15.58
N VAL A 45 6.58 24.84 15.93
CA VAL A 45 5.55 24.75 16.99
C VAL A 45 4.40 23.84 16.56
N LYS A 46 4.00 23.87 15.28
CA LYS A 46 3.00 22.96 14.69
C LYS A 46 3.44 21.50 14.74
N ASN A 47 4.67 21.20 14.33
CA ASN A 47 5.22 19.85 14.42
C ASN A 47 5.30 19.35 15.86
N LYS A 48 5.77 20.18 16.81
CA LYS A 48 5.82 19.82 18.24
C LYS A 48 4.42 19.55 18.81
N PHE A 49 3.41 20.32 18.41
CA PHE A 49 2.03 20.08 18.83
C PHE A 49 1.54 18.70 18.39
N PHE A 50 1.71 18.34 17.11
CA PHE A 50 1.34 17.02 16.60
C PHE A 50 2.20 15.88 17.16
N ASP A 51 3.49 16.10 17.38
CA ASP A 51 4.39 15.15 18.04
C ASP A 51 3.90 14.82 19.46
N ASN A 52 3.60 15.86 20.25
CA ASN A 52 3.13 15.67 21.62
C ASN A 52 1.75 15.01 21.66
N ALA A 53 0.85 15.39 20.75
CA ALA A 53 -0.47 14.77 20.65
C ALA A 53 -0.39 13.28 20.28
N MET A 54 0.48 12.91 19.33
CA MET A 54 0.69 11.52 18.93
C MET A 54 1.30 10.69 20.06
N LYS A 55 2.33 11.21 20.74
CA LYS A 55 2.89 10.56 21.94
C LYS A 55 1.83 10.35 23.01
N HIS A 56 0.96 11.34 23.22
CA HIS A 56 -0.13 11.22 24.18
C HIS A 56 -1.11 10.11 23.77
N LEU A 57 -1.49 10.04 22.49
CA LEU A 57 -2.38 8.99 21.97
C LEU A 57 -1.77 7.58 22.14
N ILE A 58 -0.50 7.40 21.76
CA ILE A 58 0.24 6.14 21.91
C ILE A 58 0.36 5.75 23.40
N SER A 59 0.61 6.72 24.29
CA SER A 59 0.70 6.46 25.74
C SER A 59 -0.60 5.95 26.36
N LYS A 60 -1.74 6.12 25.68
CA LYS A 60 -3.06 5.60 26.10
C LYS A 60 -3.40 4.24 25.50
N GLY A 61 -2.44 3.57 24.87
CA GLY A 61 -2.58 2.19 24.40
C GLY A 61 -3.17 2.06 22.99
N VAL A 62 -3.19 3.12 22.19
CA VAL A 62 -3.56 3.00 20.78
C VAL A 62 -2.33 2.56 20.00
N ASP A 63 -2.30 1.27 19.65
CA ASP A 63 -1.21 0.60 18.93
C ASP A 63 -1.64 0.04 17.56
N SER A 64 -2.91 0.21 17.18
CA SER A 64 -3.44 -0.25 15.89
C SER A 64 -3.33 0.84 14.82
N LEU A 65 -2.43 0.63 13.86
CA LEU A 65 -2.28 1.55 12.71
C LEU A 65 -3.58 1.72 11.90
N PRO A 66 -4.36 0.67 11.56
CA PRO A 66 -5.63 0.84 10.86
C PRO A 66 -6.61 1.73 11.61
N LEU A 67 -6.67 1.64 12.94
CA LEU A 67 -7.54 2.52 13.73
C LEU A 67 -7.03 3.97 13.73
N LEU A 68 -5.71 4.18 13.80
CA LEU A 68 -5.10 5.51 13.70
C LEU A 68 -5.37 6.19 12.36
N LEU A 69 -5.34 5.43 11.27
CA LEU A 69 -5.57 5.97 9.93
C LEU A 69 -7.06 6.18 9.61
N ASN A 70 -7.96 5.41 10.24
CA ASN A 70 -9.38 5.38 9.85
C ASN A 70 -10.34 5.99 10.88
N LYS A 71 -10.09 5.79 12.18
CA LYS A 71 -11.03 6.15 13.25
C LYS A 71 -10.51 7.23 14.18
N TYR A 72 -9.21 7.27 14.44
CA TYR A 72 -8.58 8.23 15.37
C TYR A 72 -7.85 9.34 14.62
N ILE A 73 -8.56 9.98 13.71
CA ILE A 73 -8.08 11.14 12.97
C ILE A 73 -8.11 12.37 13.89
N PRO A 74 -7.12 13.27 13.83
CA PRO A 74 -7.13 14.52 14.59
C PRO A 74 -8.22 15.47 14.07
N ILE A 75 -9.19 15.79 14.93
CA ILE A 75 -10.30 16.72 14.67
C ILE A 75 -10.17 17.89 15.65
N PRO A 76 -10.18 19.15 15.22
CA PRO A 76 -10.16 20.28 16.15
C PRO A 76 -11.47 20.37 16.95
N ASP A 77 -11.42 20.69 18.24
CA ASP A 77 -12.64 20.97 19.03
C ASP A 77 -13.26 22.32 18.63
N ASN A 78 -12.40 23.32 18.40
CA ASN A 78 -12.66 24.65 17.88
C ASN A 78 -11.47 25.03 16.99
N ALA A 79 -11.50 26.19 16.32
CA ALA A 79 -10.33 26.69 15.60
C ALA A 79 -9.07 26.63 16.49
N VAL A 80 -8.08 25.84 16.07
CA VAL A 80 -6.75 25.83 16.70
C VAL A 80 -6.00 26.98 16.07
N GLU A 81 -5.53 27.90 16.90
CA GLU A 81 -4.90 29.14 16.47
C GLU A 81 -3.38 29.07 16.68
N VAL A 82 -2.63 29.58 15.71
CA VAL A 82 -1.24 30.00 15.94
C VAL A 82 -1.25 31.46 16.36
N ILE A 83 -0.74 31.73 17.55
CA ILE A 83 -0.53 33.05 18.10
C ILE A 83 0.94 33.41 17.87
N THR A 84 1.17 34.42 17.03
CA THR A 84 2.49 35.03 16.87
C THR A 84 2.61 36.21 17.83
N ILE A 85 3.67 36.20 18.63
CA ILE A 85 4.02 37.26 19.57
C ILE A 85 5.28 37.93 19.03
N GLU A 86 5.16 39.20 18.67
CA GLU A 86 6.28 40.05 18.26
C GLU A 86 6.59 41.06 19.35
N GLU A 87 7.81 41.00 19.90
CA GLU A 87 8.28 42.00 20.85
C GLU A 87 9.03 43.10 20.12
N LYS A 88 8.54 44.34 20.25
CA LYS A 88 9.22 45.54 19.77
C LYS A 88 9.24 46.57 20.88
N ASN A 89 10.44 46.88 21.39
CA ASN A 89 10.67 47.87 22.44
C ASN A 89 9.86 47.62 23.73
N GLY A 90 9.72 46.36 24.16
CA GLY A 90 9.03 46.01 25.41
C GLY A 90 7.51 45.91 25.33
N ASN A 91 6.89 46.25 24.19
CA ASN A 91 5.46 46.08 23.95
C ASN A 91 5.21 44.83 23.10
N PRO A 92 4.58 43.78 23.65
CA PRO A 92 4.22 42.59 22.87
C PRO A 92 3.02 42.89 21.99
N LYS A 93 3.13 42.56 20.70
CA LYS A 93 2.01 42.57 19.76
C LYS A 93 1.66 41.14 19.39
N GLU A 94 0.41 40.76 19.62
CA GLU A 94 -0.11 39.45 19.23
C GLU A 94 -0.85 39.53 17.89
N SER A 95 -0.60 38.55 17.01
CA SER A 95 -1.43 38.28 15.84
C SER A 95 -1.85 36.81 15.84
N ARG A 96 -3.11 36.55 15.52
CA ARG A 96 -3.68 35.20 15.52
C ARG A 96 -4.03 34.76 14.10
N LYS A 97 -3.79 33.49 13.81
CA LYS A 97 -4.12 32.86 12.54
C LYS A 97 -4.66 31.47 12.81
N ASP A 98 -5.78 31.13 12.16
CA ASP A 98 -6.31 29.77 12.20
C ASP A 98 -5.30 28.79 11.57
N PHE A 99 -4.99 27.74 12.32
CA PHE A 99 -4.09 26.64 11.98
C PHE A 99 -4.78 25.27 11.96
N LEU A 100 -6.01 25.14 12.45
CA LEU A 100 -6.82 23.95 12.23
C LEU A 100 -8.27 24.32 12.44
N SER A 101 -9.11 24.19 11.41
CA SER A 101 -10.53 24.52 11.52
C SER A 101 -11.42 23.48 10.84
N LEU A 102 -12.63 23.34 11.37
CA LEU A 102 -13.72 22.60 10.73
C LEU A 102 -14.66 23.59 10.06
N LYS A 103 -14.91 23.42 8.76
CA LYS A 103 -16.00 24.12 8.07
C LYS A 103 -16.90 23.10 7.38
N LYS A 104 -18.21 23.16 7.66
CA LYS A 104 -19.22 22.23 7.12
C LYS A 104 -18.85 20.74 7.30
N GLY A 105 -18.28 20.37 8.44
CA GLY A 105 -17.88 18.99 8.74
C GLY A 105 -16.63 18.47 8.00
N LYS A 106 -15.99 19.30 7.15
CA LYS A 106 -14.70 18.98 6.53
C LYS A 106 -13.57 19.70 7.27
N ILE A 107 -12.47 18.99 7.50
CA ILE A 107 -11.22 19.59 7.96
C ILE A 107 -10.68 20.40 6.78
N ILE A 108 -10.59 21.72 6.92
CA ILE A 108 -10.05 22.59 5.88
C ILE A 108 -8.64 22.98 6.28
N GLU A 109 -7.65 22.37 5.64
CA GLU A 109 -6.29 22.92 5.55
C GLU A 109 -5.31 22.13 4.69
N GLU A 110 -4.41 22.88 4.07
CA GLU A 110 -3.15 22.40 3.51
C GLU A 110 -2.15 22.08 4.63
N GLY A 111 -1.69 20.83 4.72
CA GLY A 111 -0.56 20.45 5.57
C GLY A 111 -0.89 19.74 6.89
N VAL A 112 -2.15 19.68 7.33
CA VAL A 112 -2.52 18.94 8.56
C VAL A 112 -2.29 17.44 8.38
N LYS A 113 -2.69 16.87 7.22
CA LYS A 113 -2.38 15.47 6.88
C LYS A 113 -0.88 15.22 6.93
N ARG A 114 -0.08 16.14 6.38
CA ARG A 114 1.39 16.07 6.39
C ARG A 114 1.94 16.04 7.83
N LEU A 115 1.50 16.96 8.69
CA LEU A 115 1.93 17.03 10.09
C LEU A 115 1.54 15.77 10.87
N PHE A 116 0.31 15.28 10.65
CA PHE A 116 -0.17 14.04 11.26
C PHE A 116 0.66 12.83 10.81
N TYR A 117 0.84 12.63 9.50
CA TYR A 117 1.63 11.52 8.99
C TYR A 117 3.10 11.60 9.42
N ASN A 118 3.71 12.79 9.41
CA ASN A 118 5.09 12.97 9.88
C ASN A 118 5.24 12.58 11.36
N SER A 119 4.29 13.01 12.21
CA SER A 119 4.28 12.63 13.62
C SER A 119 4.06 11.12 13.80
N LEU A 120 3.15 10.53 13.03
CA LEU A 120 2.89 9.09 13.03
C LEU A 120 4.15 8.28 12.66
N LEU A 121 4.82 8.64 11.55
CA LEU A 121 6.05 8.00 11.09
C LEU A 121 7.19 8.11 12.12
N LYS A 122 7.21 9.18 12.91
CA LYS A 122 8.24 9.43 13.92
C LYS A 122 8.02 8.64 15.22
N HIS A 123 6.78 8.53 15.70
CA HIS A 123 6.50 8.00 17.04
C HIS A 123 5.87 6.61 17.04
N PHE A 124 5.11 6.22 16.02
CA PHE A 124 4.47 4.91 15.98
C PHE A 124 5.51 3.79 15.80
N ARG A 125 5.32 2.68 16.51
CA ARG A 125 6.18 1.50 16.47
C ARG A 125 5.30 0.27 16.48
N TYR A 126 5.61 -0.70 15.62
CA TYR A 126 4.99 -2.02 15.73
C TYR A 126 5.54 -2.76 16.94
N SER A 127 4.67 -3.48 17.64
CA SER A 127 5.08 -4.34 18.74
C SER A 127 5.90 -5.54 18.25
N ASP A 128 6.82 -6.05 19.07
CA ASP A 128 7.57 -7.26 18.71
C ASP A 128 6.65 -8.49 18.60
N LEU A 129 5.54 -8.49 19.34
CA LEU A 129 4.48 -9.49 19.22
C LEU A 129 3.89 -9.51 17.80
N THR A 130 3.67 -8.34 17.18
CA THR A 130 3.17 -8.26 15.80
C THR A 130 4.16 -8.92 14.83
N LYS A 131 5.47 -8.66 15.00
CA LYS A 131 6.53 -9.24 14.15
C LYS A 131 6.57 -10.76 14.26
N SER A 132 6.61 -11.29 15.48
CA SER A 132 6.64 -12.74 15.71
C SER A 132 5.36 -13.42 15.24
N THR A 133 4.20 -12.77 15.41
CA THR A 133 2.91 -13.33 14.98
C THR A 133 2.85 -13.51 13.47
N ILE A 134 3.29 -12.53 12.69
CA ILE A 134 3.30 -12.62 11.22
C ILE A 134 4.18 -13.79 10.77
N LYS A 135 5.40 -13.87 11.32
CA LYS A 135 6.35 -14.94 11.00
C LYS A 135 5.76 -16.32 11.34
N ASN A 136 5.31 -16.49 12.58
CA ASN A 136 4.74 -17.75 13.04
C ASN A 136 3.51 -18.17 12.23
N ARG A 137 2.66 -17.22 11.85
CA ARG A 137 1.46 -17.49 11.05
C ARG A 137 1.81 -17.92 9.63
N LEU A 138 2.81 -17.30 9.00
CA LEU A 138 3.31 -17.73 7.70
C LEU A 138 3.87 -19.14 7.76
N ASP A 139 4.70 -19.45 8.76
CA ASP A 139 5.26 -20.79 8.93
C ASP A 139 4.16 -21.85 9.18
N GLU A 140 3.11 -21.52 9.95
CA GLU A 140 1.94 -22.38 10.15
C GLU A 140 1.16 -22.64 8.84
N ILE A 141 0.93 -21.59 8.04
CA ILE A 141 0.27 -21.70 6.73
C ILE A 141 1.10 -22.59 5.79
N LEU A 142 2.42 -22.42 5.77
CA LEU A 142 3.31 -23.22 4.95
C LEU A 142 3.28 -24.69 5.37
N ASN A 143 3.48 -24.98 6.66
CA ASN A 143 3.46 -26.35 7.18
C ASN A 143 2.12 -27.06 6.91
N THR A 144 1.00 -26.33 7.06
CA THR A 144 -0.34 -26.87 6.78
C THR A 144 -0.54 -27.14 5.29
N SER A 145 -0.03 -26.26 4.43
CA SER A 145 -0.10 -26.42 2.98
C SER A 145 0.75 -27.59 2.50
N GLU A 146 1.98 -27.72 3.00
CA GLU A 146 2.86 -28.85 2.71
C GLU A 146 2.23 -30.18 3.14
N SER A 147 1.66 -30.23 4.35
CA SER A 147 0.92 -31.42 4.83
C SER A 147 -0.33 -31.75 4.01
N SER A 148 -0.88 -30.77 3.29
CA SER A 148 -2.03 -30.93 2.39
C SER A 148 -1.63 -31.32 0.96
N GLY A 149 -0.34 -31.56 0.70
CA GLY A 149 0.18 -31.99 -0.60
C GLY A 149 0.50 -30.85 -1.57
N TYR A 150 0.80 -29.66 -1.04
CA TYR A 150 1.39 -28.56 -1.81
C TYR A 150 2.91 -28.59 -1.69
N VAL A 151 3.61 -28.21 -2.76
CA VAL A 151 5.08 -28.08 -2.78
C VAL A 151 5.49 -26.64 -3.06
N LYS A 152 6.58 -26.17 -2.44
CA LYS A 152 7.13 -24.82 -2.70
C LYS A 152 7.83 -24.80 -4.05
N VAL A 153 7.31 -24.00 -4.97
CA VAL A 153 7.95 -23.72 -6.28
C VAL A 153 8.65 -22.36 -6.29
N PHE A 154 8.34 -21.49 -5.33
CA PHE A 154 9.04 -20.24 -5.10
C PHE A 154 8.95 -19.84 -3.63
N ASP A 155 10.08 -19.52 -3.00
CA ASP A 155 10.17 -18.97 -1.64
C ASP A 155 11.43 -18.10 -1.56
N LYS A 156 11.27 -16.79 -1.77
CA LYS A 156 12.38 -15.82 -1.69
C LYS A 156 11.95 -14.54 -1.00
N THR A 157 12.91 -13.93 -0.31
CA THR A 157 12.78 -12.57 0.21
C THR A 157 13.40 -11.60 -0.79
N LEU A 158 12.61 -10.63 -1.25
CA LEU A 158 13.04 -9.60 -2.22
C LEU A 158 12.80 -8.21 -1.65
N GLN A 159 13.63 -7.24 -2.03
CA GLN A 159 13.53 -5.86 -1.55
C GLN A 159 12.81 -4.97 -2.55
N THR A 160 12.03 -4.01 -2.07
CA THR A 160 11.42 -2.98 -2.92
C THR A 160 12.51 -2.12 -3.57
N ALA A 161 12.61 -2.14 -4.91
CA ALA A 161 13.50 -1.27 -5.67
C ALA A 161 12.93 0.15 -5.80
N SER A 162 11.60 0.28 -5.73
CA SER A 162 10.90 1.55 -5.79
C SER A 162 9.82 1.63 -4.72
N PRO A 163 9.26 2.84 -4.46
CA PRO A 163 8.18 2.97 -3.48
C PRO A 163 7.01 2.06 -3.84
N LEU A 164 6.47 1.37 -2.86
CA LEU A 164 5.36 0.43 -3.05
C LEU A 164 4.08 1.01 -2.46
N VAL A 165 2.99 0.87 -3.21
CA VAL A 165 1.65 1.22 -2.76
C VAL A 165 0.69 0.13 -3.19
N CYS A 166 -0.06 -0.41 -2.25
CA CYS A 166 -1.13 -1.36 -2.53
C CYS A 166 -2.46 -0.72 -2.14
N GLY A 167 -3.51 -0.91 -2.95
CA GLY A 167 -4.89 -0.56 -2.58
C GLY A 167 -5.29 0.91 -2.69
N LEU A 168 -4.59 1.71 -3.50
CA LEU A 168 -5.05 3.07 -3.80
C LEU A 168 -6.45 3.03 -4.42
N GLY A 169 -7.45 3.55 -3.69
CA GLY A 169 -8.84 3.63 -4.15
C GLY A 169 -9.89 3.01 -3.22
N ALA A 170 -9.50 2.33 -2.13
CA ALA A 170 -10.49 1.96 -1.11
C ALA A 170 -11.05 3.25 -0.44
N THR A 171 -12.36 3.28 -0.22
CA THR A 171 -13.12 4.41 0.33
C THR A 171 -12.70 4.71 1.76
N HIS A 172 -11.93 5.78 1.95
CA HIS A 172 -11.49 6.25 3.27
C HIS A 172 -11.67 7.76 3.42
N ILE A 173 -11.89 8.20 4.67
CA ILE A 173 -12.09 9.62 5.05
C ILE A 173 -10.86 10.48 4.66
N PHE A 174 -9.69 9.85 4.56
CA PHE A 174 -8.55 10.33 3.80
C PHE A 174 -8.39 9.47 2.55
N GLU A 175 -8.73 10.01 1.38
CA GLU A 175 -9.00 9.35 0.08
C GLU A 175 -7.89 8.47 -0.54
N THR A 176 -6.80 8.16 0.17
CA THR A 176 -5.67 7.37 -0.33
C THR A 176 -5.21 6.39 0.74
N SER A 177 -5.96 5.30 0.91
CA SER A 177 -5.54 4.23 1.80
C SER A 177 -4.50 3.34 1.15
N ILE A 178 -3.52 2.96 1.94
CA ILE A 178 -2.67 1.82 1.68
C ILE A 178 -3.38 0.56 2.23
N THR A 179 -3.30 -0.55 1.50
CA THR A 179 -3.80 -1.85 1.99
C THR A 179 -2.99 -2.25 3.22
N LEU A 180 -3.65 -2.23 4.38
CA LEU A 180 -3.10 -2.73 5.63
C LEU A 180 -3.86 -3.99 6.06
N HIS A 181 -3.14 -4.96 6.61
CA HIS A 181 -3.76 -6.11 7.25
C HIS A 181 -4.58 -5.63 8.46
N HIS A 182 -5.86 -5.98 8.50
CA HIS A 182 -6.81 -5.42 9.48
C HIS A 182 -6.42 -5.65 10.94
N ILE A 183 -5.79 -6.79 11.24
CA ILE A 183 -5.41 -7.17 12.61
C ILE A 183 -4.02 -6.64 12.98
N TRP A 184 -3.07 -6.73 12.05
CA TRP A 184 -1.65 -6.46 12.35
C TRP A 184 -1.22 -5.05 11.98
N GLY A 185 -2.03 -4.36 11.16
CA GLY A 185 -1.74 -3.01 10.71
C GLY A 185 -0.51 -2.89 9.81
N VAL A 186 0.00 -3.99 9.28
CA VAL A 186 1.15 -4.01 8.36
C VAL A 186 0.68 -3.89 6.92
N PRO A 187 1.43 -3.23 6.03
CA PRO A 187 1.14 -3.31 4.61
C PRO A 187 1.39 -4.73 4.14
N TYR A 188 0.64 -5.19 3.14
CA TYR A 188 0.89 -6.48 2.53
C TYR A 188 0.54 -6.44 1.04
N ILE A 189 1.15 -7.32 0.28
CA ILE A 189 0.82 -7.54 -1.13
C ILE A 189 -0.11 -8.75 -1.17
N PRO A 190 -1.37 -8.59 -1.60
CA PRO A 190 -2.25 -9.73 -1.77
C PRO A 190 -1.67 -10.73 -2.77
N GLY A 191 -1.74 -12.02 -2.47
CA GLY A 191 -1.33 -13.09 -3.37
C GLY A 191 -2.11 -13.07 -4.68
N SER A 192 -3.35 -12.59 -4.65
CA SER A 192 -4.17 -12.33 -5.85
C SER A 192 -3.59 -11.23 -6.74
N SER A 193 -2.99 -10.19 -6.16
CA SER A 193 -2.31 -9.12 -6.92
C SER A 193 -1.06 -9.66 -7.60
N LEU A 194 -0.22 -10.41 -6.88
CA LEU A 194 0.96 -11.06 -7.48
C LEU A 194 0.57 -12.03 -8.59
N LYS A 195 -0.42 -12.89 -8.34
CA LYS A 195 -0.97 -13.82 -9.33
C LYS A 195 -1.47 -13.08 -10.58
N GLY A 196 -2.13 -11.95 -10.41
CA GLY A 196 -2.63 -11.12 -11.50
C GLY A 196 -1.51 -10.61 -12.41
N VAL A 197 -0.46 -10.02 -11.83
CA VAL A 197 0.69 -9.51 -12.60
C VAL A 197 1.44 -10.65 -13.29
N CYS A 198 1.67 -11.77 -12.59
CA CYS A 198 2.29 -12.96 -13.17
C CYS A 198 1.50 -13.50 -14.37
N ARG A 199 0.17 -13.56 -14.24
CA ARG A 199 -0.72 -13.99 -15.33
C ARG A 199 -0.69 -13.02 -16.51
N GLN A 200 -0.53 -11.72 -16.25
CA GLN A 200 -0.36 -10.70 -17.28
C GLN A 200 0.97 -10.85 -18.03
N VAL A 201 2.08 -11.11 -17.32
CA VAL A 201 3.39 -11.41 -17.94
C VAL A 201 3.27 -12.57 -18.90
N VAL A 202 2.66 -13.67 -18.45
CA VAL A 202 2.44 -14.86 -19.29
C VAL A 202 1.62 -14.54 -20.53
N PHE A 203 0.54 -13.76 -20.39
CA PHE A 203 -0.27 -13.35 -21.52
C PHE A 203 0.57 -12.60 -22.56
N TRP A 204 1.36 -11.62 -22.15
CA TRP A 204 2.22 -10.86 -23.06
C TRP A 204 3.33 -11.71 -23.67
N LYS A 205 3.92 -12.63 -22.90
CA LYS A 205 4.89 -13.61 -23.41
C LYS A 205 4.29 -14.47 -24.53
N LEU A 206 3.08 -15.00 -24.33
CA LEU A 206 2.37 -15.80 -25.34
C LEU A 206 2.04 -14.98 -26.61
N VAL A 207 1.75 -13.68 -26.44
CA VAL A 207 1.55 -12.75 -27.55
C VAL A 207 2.84 -12.49 -28.32
N GLU A 208 3.98 -12.35 -27.63
CA GLU A 208 5.29 -12.13 -28.26
C GLU A 208 5.80 -13.35 -29.03
N VAL A 209 5.60 -14.55 -28.51
CA VAL A 209 5.97 -15.79 -29.19
C VAL A 209 4.96 -16.23 -30.27
N GLY A 210 3.96 -15.39 -30.58
CA GLY A 210 2.99 -15.63 -31.66
C GLY A 210 1.93 -16.69 -31.36
N LYS A 211 1.76 -17.10 -30.10
CA LYS A 211 0.71 -18.05 -29.66
C LYS A 211 -0.66 -17.38 -29.49
N LEU A 212 -0.63 -16.08 -29.22
CA LEU A 212 -1.77 -15.19 -29.14
C LEU A 212 -1.56 -14.00 -30.10
N SER A 213 -2.65 -13.41 -30.58
CA SER A 213 -2.59 -12.32 -31.57
C SER A 213 -2.58 -10.95 -30.89
N LYS A 214 -1.68 -10.06 -31.33
CA LYS A 214 -1.69 -8.63 -30.95
C LYS A 214 -2.86 -7.87 -31.60
N ASP A 215 -3.25 -8.26 -32.80
CA ASP A 215 -4.24 -7.55 -33.60
C ASP A 215 -5.67 -7.80 -33.11
N ASN A 216 -5.90 -8.94 -32.47
CA ASN A 216 -7.18 -9.29 -31.86
C ASN A 216 -7.01 -9.70 -30.40
N LEU A 217 -6.89 -8.69 -29.54
CA LEU A 217 -6.71 -8.88 -28.10
C LEU A 217 -7.92 -9.52 -27.43
N LYS A 218 -9.14 -9.24 -27.91
CA LYS A 218 -10.37 -9.78 -27.31
C LYS A 218 -10.42 -11.30 -27.43
N ASP A 219 -10.20 -11.81 -28.64
CA ASP A 219 -10.19 -13.26 -28.89
C ASP A 219 -9.01 -13.93 -28.17
N SER A 220 -7.86 -13.27 -28.12
CA SER A 220 -6.68 -13.76 -27.39
C SER A 220 -6.94 -13.85 -25.88
N GLN A 221 -7.65 -12.86 -25.32
CA GLN A 221 -8.08 -12.89 -23.92
C GLN A 221 -9.09 -14.01 -23.69
N GLU A 222 -10.10 -14.16 -24.56
CA GLU A 222 -11.08 -15.24 -24.43
C GLU A 222 -10.41 -16.62 -24.49
N LYS A 223 -9.45 -16.81 -25.41
CA LYS A 223 -8.67 -18.04 -25.54
C LYS A 223 -7.83 -18.36 -24.29
N PHE A 224 -7.27 -17.36 -23.61
CA PHE A 224 -6.39 -17.57 -22.45
C PHE A 224 -7.14 -17.59 -21.11
N TYR A 225 -8.11 -16.69 -20.92
CA TYR A 225 -8.86 -16.50 -19.67
C TYR A 225 -10.16 -17.31 -19.60
N GLY A 226 -10.74 -17.67 -20.75
CA GLY A 226 -11.91 -18.54 -20.89
C GLY A 226 -11.58 -20.00 -20.59
N ASP A 227 -12.38 -20.94 -21.07
CA ASP A 227 -12.31 -22.35 -20.65
C ASP A 227 -11.03 -23.09 -21.07
N LEU A 228 -10.78 -24.26 -20.45
CA LEU A 228 -9.69 -25.19 -20.78
C LEU A 228 -9.96 -25.91 -22.12
N ASN A 229 -10.03 -25.16 -23.21
CA ASN A 229 -10.34 -25.68 -24.54
C ASN A 229 -9.31 -25.17 -25.56
N THR A 230 -8.08 -25.61 -25.40
CA THR A 230 -7.00 -25.32 -26.34
C THR A 230 -6.16 -26.56 -26.63
N ASP A 231 -5.74 -26.69 -27.89
CA ASP A 231 -4.80 -27.72 -28.34
C ASP A 231 -3.35 -27.22 -28.29
N ASP A 232 -3.14 -25.94 -27.97
CA ASP A 232 -1.79 -25.39 -27.81
C ASP A 232 -1.27 -25.73 -26.40
N LYS A 233 -0.24 -26.58 -26.36
CA LYS A 233 0.35 -27.10 -25.12
C LYS A 233 0.91 -26.00 -24.21
N GLU A 234 1.45 -24.92 -24.79
CA GLU A 234 1.98 -23.80 -24.00
C GLU A 234 0.84 -23.02 -23.35
N ILE A 235 -0.23 -22.73 -24.09
CA ILE A 235 -1.41 -22.06 -23.54
C ILE A 235 -2.04 -22.93 -22.45
N LEU A 236 -2.23 -24.24 -22.72
CA LEU A 236 -2.81 -25.19 -21.77
C LEU A 236 -2.00 -25.25 -20.47
N LYS A 237 -0.67 -25.36 -20.55
CA LYS A 237 0.23 -25.36 -19.39
C LYS A 237 -0.08 -24.18 -18.46
N TYR A 238 -0.11 -22.96 -19.00
CA TYR A 238 -0.37 -21.77 -18.17
C TYR A 238 -1.83 -21.67 -17.69
N GLN A 239 -2.80 -22.14 -18.46
CA GLN A 239 -4.19 -22.24 -18.00
C GLN A 239 -4.32 -23.22 -16.82
N LEU A 240 -3.59 -24.33 -16.82
CA LEU A 240 -3.57 -25.26 -15.69
C LEU A 240 -2.92 -24.64 -14.44
N LEU A 241 -1.81 -23.92 -14.62
CA LEU A 241 -1.09 -23.27 -13.52
C LEU A 241 -1.89 -22.11 -12.89
N PHE A 242 -2.39 -21.18 -13.70
CA PHE A 242 -3.08 -19.98 -13.19
C PHE A 242 -4.59 -20.17 -13.01
N GLY A 243 -5.18 -21.11 -13.73
CA GLY A 243 -6.62 -21.36 -13.76
C GLY A 243 -7.33 -20.61 -14.88
N THR A 244 -8.59 -20.99 -15.07
CA THR A 244 -9.54 -20.42 -16.03
C THR A 244 -10.88 -20.14 -15.34
N GLN A 245 -11.90 -19.67 -16.06
CA GLN A 245 -13.24 -19.53 -15.48
C GLN A 245 -13.81 -20.86 -14.95
N GLY A 246 -13.66 -21.95 -15.71
CA GLY A 246 -14.14 -23.28 -15.34
C GLY A 246 -13.15 -24.14 -14.54
N PHE A 247 -11.93 -23.67 -14.29
CA PHE A 247 -10.89 -24.48 -13.66
C PHE A 247 -10.05 -23.72 -12.63
N LYS A 248 -9.97 -24.27 -11.40
CA LYS A 248 -9.10 -23.74 -10.36
C LYS A 248 -7.64 -24.02 -10.71
N GLY A 249 -6.83 -22.98 -10.88
CA GLY A 249 -5.39 -23.13 -11.16
C GLY A 249 -4.62 -23.90 -10.08
N LEU A 250 -3.52 -24.54 -10.48
CA LEU A 250 -2.66 -25.37 -9.61
C LEU A 250 -1.68 -24.56 -8.76
N LEU A 251 -1.45 -23.29 -9.08
CA LEU A 251 -0.61 -22.39 -8.29
C LEU A 251 -1.42 -21.66 -7.21
N LEU A 252 -0.90 -21.71 -5.99
CA LEU A 252 -1.35 -20.96 -4.83
C LEU A 252 -0.31 -19.88 -4.49
N PHE A 253 -0.70 -18.62 -4.65
CA PHE A 253 0.13 -17.47 -4.32
C PHE A 253 -0.26 -17.00 -2.92
N LEU A 254 0.70 -17.02 -1.99
CA LEU A 254 0.46 -16.51 -0.64
C LEU A 254 0.59 -14.99 -0.61
N ASP A 255 -0.05 -14.37 0.38
CA ASP A 255 0.13 -12.96 0.67
C ASP A 255 1.57 -12.70 1.11
N ALA A 256 2.18 -11.64 0.59
CA ALA A 256 3.54 -11.24 0.96
C ALA A 256 3.50 -10.12 1.99
N TYR A 257 4.19 -10.33 3.11
CA TYR A 257 4.30 -9.39 4.21
C TYR A 257 5.73 -8.84 4.32
N PRO A 258 5.90 -7.59 4.79
CA PRO A 258 7.21 -7.00 4.97
C PRO A 258 7.91 -7.57 6.20
N GLU A 259 9.22 -7.66 6.13
CA GLU A 259 10.05 -7.75 7.32
C GLU A 259 10.03 -6.39 8.02
N ILE A 260 9.37 -6.31 9.17
CA ILE A 260 9.19 -5.04 9.88
C ILE A 260 10.52 -4.64 10.54
N PRO A 261 11.15 -3.53 10.13
CA PRO A 261 12.40 -3.08 10.72
C PRO A 261 12.21 -2.64 12.17
N GLU A 262 13.24 -2.78 13.00
CA GLU A 262 13.22 -2.26 14.36
C GLU A 262 13.21 -0.73 14.39
N GLY A 263 12.40 -0.15 15.27
CA GLY A 263 12.32 1.30 15.49
C GLY A 263 10.98 1.88 15.09
N SER A 264 10.99 3.12 14.59
CA SER A 264 9.75 3.81 14.20
C SER A 264 9.26 3.37 12.82
N MET A 265 7.96 3.55 12.61
CA MET A 265 7.25 3.29 11.35
C MET A 265 7.89 4.01 10.15
N GLY A 266 8.58 5.13 10.38
CA GLY A 266 9.33 5.87 9.37
C GLY A 266 10.48 5.09 8.72
N LYS A 267 10.85 3.90 9.21
CA LYS A 267 11.75 3.00 8.49
C LYS A 267 11.03 2.16 7.42
N LEU A 268 9.75 1.86 7.62
CA LEU A 268 8.95 1.07 6.69
C LEU A 268 8.22 1.95 5.67
N PHE A 269 7.72 3.10 6.12
CA PHE A 269 6.90 3.99 5.30
C PHE A 269 7.56 5.35 5.06
N ARG A 270 7.20 5.98 3.96
CA ARG A 270 7.44 7.39 3.66
C ARG A 270 6.13 8.08 3.32
N LEU A 271 6.15 9.41 3.45
CA LEU A 271 5.08 10.26 2.99
C LEU A 271 5.36 10.67 1.54
N ASP A 272 4.36 10.54 0.68
CA ASP A 272 4.45 10.89 -0.73
C ASP A 272 3.28 11.81 -1.12
N ILE A 273 3.35 12.46 -2.29
CA ILE A 273 2.42 13.50 -2.71
C ILE A 273 1.89 13.21 -4.12
N MET A 274 0.58 13.30 -4.29
CA MET A 274 -0.06 13.39 -5.61
C MET A 274 -0.60 14.79 -5.83
N ASN A 275 -0.40 15.32 -7.03
CA ASN A 275 -0.98 16.59 -7.45
C ASN A 275 -1.92 16.33 -8.64
N PRO A 276 -3.18 15.90 -8.43
CA PRO A 276 -4.15 15.81 -9.51
C PRO A 276 -4.44 17.21 -10.08
N HIS A 277 -4.37 17.32 -11.40
CA HIS A 277 -4.62 18.57 -12.14
C HIS A 277 -6.05 18.69 -12.68
N TYR A 278 -6.93 17.70 -12.46
CA TYR A 278 -8.33 17.73 -12.95
C TYR A 278 -9.31 17.26 -11.86
N SER A 279 -9.16 17.82 -10.66
CA SER A 279 -9.95 17.41 -9.49
C SER A 279 -11.45 17.69 -9.66
N GLU A 280 -11.83 18.71 -10.44
CA GLU A 280 -13.24 19.06 -10.69
C GLU A 280 -13.88 18.19 -11.79
N TYR A 281 -13.09 17.73 -12.77
CA TYR A 281 -13.54 16.83 -13.84
C TYR A 281 -13.87 15.42 -13.31
N TYR A 282 -13.00 14.86 -12.46
CA TYR A 282 -13.26 13.56 -11.83
C TYR A 282 -14.32 13.61 -10.72
N GLY A 283 -14.68 14.81 -10.23
CA GLY A 283 -15.60 15.03 -9.11
C GLY A 283 -17.03 15.40 -9.48
N GLU A 284 -17.49 15.07 -10.70
CA GLU A 284 -18.84 15.33 -11.25
C GLU A 284 -19.25 16.82 -11.38
N LYS A 285 -18.29 17.77 -11.34
CA LYS A 285 -18.63 19.21 -11.34
C LYS A 285 -18.54 19.91 -12.71
N ARG A 286 -17.86 19.32 -13.71
CA ARG A 286 -17.73 19.90 -15.06
C ARG A 286 -17.54 18.85 -16.15
N ASP A 287 -18.09 19.14 -17.35
CA ASP A 287 -18.01 18.29 -18.53
C ASP A 287 -16.70 18.43 -19.35
N ILE A 288 -15.84 19.42 -19.05
CA ILE A 288 -14.64 19.70 -19.86
C ILE A 288 -13.40 19.76 -18.96
N PRO A 289 -12.38 18.91 -19.18
CA PRO A 289 -11.11 19.01 -18.48
C PRO A 289 -10.34 20.25 -18.96
N GLY A 290 -9.90 21.10 -18.02
CA GLY A 290 -9.11 22.29 -18.32
C GLY A 290 -7.75 22.27 -17.64
N ASP A 291 -6.68 22.57 -18.38
CA ASP A 291 -5.28 22.56 -17.90
C ASP A 291 -4.91 23.71 -16.93
N TRP A 292 -5.89 24.49 -16.49
CA TRP A 292 -5.71 25.68 -15.65
C TRP A 292 -6.12 25.47 -14.18
N GLU A 293 -6.49 24.25 -13.77
CA GLU A 293 -6.79 23.97 -12.37
C GLU A 293 -5.51 23.99 -11.51
N ASN A 294 -5.61 24.57 -10.31
CA ASN A 294 -4.52 24.55 -9.35
C ASN A 294 -4.31 23.12 -8.82
N PRO A 295 -3.07 22.60 -8.81
CA PRO A 295 -2.80 21.29 -8.24
C PRO A 295 -3.17 21.29 -6.75
N VAL A 296 -3.95 20.30 -6.31
CA VAL A 296 -4.30 20.11 -4.90
C VAL A 296 -3.43 18.99 -4.32
N PRO A 297 -2.43 19.28 -3.45
CA PRO A 297 -1.55 18.24 -2.93
C PRO A 297 -2.29 17.24 -2.04
N VAL A 298 -2.28 15.97 -2.44
CA VAL A 298 -2.80 14.84 -1.69
C VAL A 298 -1.63 14.04 -1.11
N PHE A 299 -1.43 14.17 0.19
CA PHE A 299 -0.44 13.40 0.94
C PHE A 299 -0.94 11.99 1.24
N PHE A 300 -0.12 10.97 0.99
CA PHE A 300 -0.44 9.56 1.24
C PHE A 300 0.80 8.77 1.65
N LEU A 301 0.60 7.63 2.32
CA LEU A 301 1.69 6.78 2.78
C LEU A 301 2.08 5.76 1.71
N THR A 302 3.38 5.56 1.55
CA THR A 302 3.97 4.53 0.68
C THR A 302 5.00 3.73 1.45
N VAL A 303 5.15 2.45 1.10
CA VAL A 303 6.27 1.65 1.60
C VAL A 303 7.54 2.13 0.89
N LYS A 304 8.63 2.29 1.65
CA LYS A 304 9.92 2.75 1.12
C LYS A 304 10.56 1.72 0.20
N GLU A 305 11.49 2.19 -0.63
CA GLU A 305 12.53 1.34 -1.21
C GLU A 305 13.41 0.69 -0.12
N GLY A 306 14.01 -0.46 -0.42
CA GLY A 306 14.87 -1.25 0.48
C GLY A 306 14.12 -2.07 1.54
N VAL A 307 12.80 -2.22 1.43
CA VAL A 307 11.99 -3.02 2.36
C VAL A 307 11.86 -4.45 1.84
N SER A 308 12.29 -5.41 2.64
CA SER A 308 12.19 -6.85 2.33
C SER A 308 10.76 -7.37 2.45
N PHE A 309 10.30 -8.14 1.46
CA PHE A 309 9.07 -8.93 1.47
C PHE A 309 9.38 -10.38 1.14
N ARG A 310 8.81 -11.32 1.90
CA ARG A 310 8.88 -12.76 1.58
C ARG A 310 7.73 -13.15 0.67
N PHE A 311 8.07 -13.68 -0.50
CA PHE A 311 7.12 -14.17 -1.49
C PHE A 311 7.16 -15.69 -1.55
N VAL A 312 5.99 -16.31 -1.47
CA VAL A 312 5.85 -17.76 -1.55
C VAL A 312 4.79 -18.14 -2.58
N VAL A 313 5.14 -19.03 -3.50
CA VAL A 313 4.23 -19.69 -4.43
C VAL A 313 4.32 -21.19 -4.25
N LEU A 314 3.15 -21.81 -4.12
CA LEU A 314 3.00 -23.24 -3.92
C LEU A 314 2.33 -23.87 -5.13
N PHE A 315 2.70 -25.11 -5.44
CA PHE A 315 2.08 -25.95 -6.46
C PHE A 315 1.29 -27.09 -5.82
N ASP A 316 0.05 -27.27 -6.24
CA ASP A 316 -0.87 -28.32 -5.77
C ASP A 316 -0.54 -29.68 -6.40
N GLU A 317 0.55 -30.29 -5.94
CA GLU A 317 1.08 -31.56 -6.45
C GLU A 317 0.09 -32.71 -6.26
N CYS A 318 -0.60 -32.76 -5.12
CA CYS A 318 -1.60 -33.77 -4.85
C CYS A 318 -2.73 -33.76 -5.89
N ARG A 319 -3.25 -32.58 -6.25
CA ARG A 319 -4.26 -32.46 -7.30
C ARG A 319 -3.69 -32.70 -8.70
N TRP A 320 -2.44 -32.34 -8.94
CA TRP A 320 -1.75 -32.65 -10.18
C TRP A 320 -1.71 -34.16 -10.45
N GLU A 321 -1.37 -34.98 -9.44
CA GLU A 321 -1.41 -36.44 -9.53
C GLU A 321 -2.80 -36.99 -9.89
N VAL A 322 -3.85 -36.37 -9.37
CA VAL A 322 -5.23 -36.74 -9.70
C VAL A 322 -5.56 -36.36 -11.15
N ILE A 323 -5.13 -35.19 -11.62
CA ILE A 323 -5.36 -34.73 -13.00
C ILE A 323 -4.65 -35.62 -14.00
N LYS A 324 -3.40 -36.03 -13.74
CA LYS A 324 -2.67 -36.98 -14.59
C LYS A 324 -3.43 -38.29 -14.78
N LYS A 325 -4.12 -38.79 -13.75
CA LYS A 325 -4.87 -40.06 -13.80
C LYS A 325 -6.28 -39.92 -14.36
N LYS A 326 -6.97 -38.83 -14.05
CA LYS A 326 -8.42 -38.65 -14.36
C LYS A 326 -8.70 -37.68 -15.51
N GLY A 327 -7.68 -36.98 -15.99
CA GLY A 327 -7.83 -35.94 -17.01
C GLY A 327 -8.46 -34.65 -16.49
N ILE A 328 -8.49 -33.66 -17.38
CA ILE A 328 -9.07 -32.34 -17.17
C ILE A 328 -10.54 -32.30 -17.61
N PRO A 329 -11.40 -31.45 -17.01
CA PRO A 329 -12.76 -31.28 -17.48
C PRO A 329 -12.79 -30.62 -18.87
N ASP A 330 -13.62 -31.15 -19.77
CA ASP A 330 -13.93 -30.60 -21.09
C ASP A 330 -15.31 -29.89 -21.08
N LYS A 331 -15.64 -29.16 -22.15
CA LYS A 331 -16.86 -28.35 -22.36
C LYS A 331 -18.18 -29.09 -22.06
N GLU A 332 -18.23 -30.40 -22.29
CA GLU A 332 -19.42 -31.23 -22.03
C GLU A 332 -19.43 -31.89 -20.64
N GLY A 333 -18.49 -31.54 -19.76
CA GLY A 333 -18.28 -32.21 -18.47
C GLY A 333 -17.61 -33.58 -18.57
N LYS A 334 -17.23 -34.00 -19.79
CA LYS A 334 -16.38 -35.17 -20.05
C LYS A 334 -14.94 -34.89 -19.57
N ARG A 335 -14.14 -35.94 -19.43
CA ARG A 335 -12.73 -35.83 -19.06
C ARG A 335 -11.84 -36.00 -20.29
N ARG A 336 -11.02 -34.99 -20.59
CA ARG A 336 -9.93 -35.09 -21.58
C ARG A 336 -8.67 -35.58 -20.88
N GLN A 337 -8.10 -36.66 -21.36
CA GLN A 337 -6.80 -37.14 -20.89
C GLN A 337 -5.69 -36.22 -21.42
N LEU A 338 -4.73 -35.87 -20.57
CA LEU A 338 -3.55 -35.10 -20.98
C LEU A 338 -2.58 -36.02 -21.73
N ALA A 339 -1.96 -35.50 -22.79
CA ALA A 339 -0.89 -36.19 -23.50
C ALA A 339 0.41 -36.17 -22.67
N ASP A 340 1.29 -37.16 -22.87
CA ASP A 340 2.57 -37.26 -22.13
C ASP A 340 3.44 -36.00 -22.27
N GLU A 341 3.43 -35.36 -23.44
CA GLU A 341 4.16 -34.12 -23.68
C GLU A 341 3.57 -32.93 -22.92
N GLU A 342 2.26 -32.90 -22.68
CA GLU A 342 1.59 -31.85 -21.89
C GLU A 342 1.92 -32.01 -20.40
N ILE A 343 1.97 -33.26 -19.92
CA ILE A 343 2.35 -33.59 -18.55
C ILE A 343 3.80 -33.18 -18.29
N LYS A 344 4.73 -33.65 -19.14
CA LYS A 344 6.16 -33.32 -19.03
C LYS A 344 6.39 -31.81 -19.08
N GLY A 345 5.68 -31.10 -19.95
CA GLY A 345 5.82 -29.64 -20.07
C GLY A 345 5.42 -28.88 -18.79
N VAL A 346 4.50 -29.39 -17.97
CA VAL A 346 4.16 -28.81 -16.66
C VAL A 346 5.21 -29.17 -15.62
N GLU A 347 5.60 -30.44 -15.54
CA GLU A 347 6.55 -30.95 -14.54
C GLU A 347 7.94 -30.33 -14.70
N GLU A 348 8.50 -30.36 -15.91
CA GLU A 348 9.80 -29.74 -16.21
C GLU A 348 9.78 -28.23 -15.90
N TYR A 349 8.64 -27.56 -16.11
CA TYR A 349 8.52 -26.14 -15.83
C TYR A 349 8.50 -25.84 -14.33
N MET A 350 7.84 -26.67 -13.52
CA MET A 350 7.79 -26.53 -12.06
C MET A 350 9.10 -26.93 -11.37
N GLU A 351 9.87 -27.85 -11.93
CA GLU A 351 11.18 -28.24 -11.42
C GLU A 351 12.30 -27.26 -11.81
N SER A 352 12.09 -26.48 -12.88
CA SER A 352 13.09 -25.53 -13.37
C SER A 352 13.11 -24.21 -12.60
N GLU A 353 14.29 -23.59 -12.48
CA GLU A 353 14.39 -22.20 -12.02
C GLU A 353 13.74 -21.19 -12.98
N LYS A 354 13.32 -21.63 -14.17
CA LYS A 354 12.66 -20.80 -15.18
C LYS A 354 11.37 -20.19 -14.68
N PHE A 355 10.64 -20.83 -13.75
CA PHE A 355 9.42 -20.22 -13.19
C PHE A 355 9.69 -18.85 -12.57
N TYR A 356 10.84 -18.69 -11.90
CA TYR A 356 11.25 -17.39 -11.38
C TYR A 356 11.62 -16.45 -12.53
N GLU A 357 12.58 -16.83 -13.39
CA GLU A 357 13.10 -15.93 -14.43
C GLU A 357 12.03 -15.52 -15.45
N ASP A 358 11.16 -16.43 -15.85
CA ASP A 358 10.17 -16.22 -16.90
C ASP A 358 8.95 -15.43 -16.45
N ILE A 359 8.60 -15.50 -15.17
CA ILE A 359 7.32 -14.97 -14.67
C ILE A 359 7.53 -14.07 -13.47
N ILE A 360 8.05 -14.61 -12.36
CA ILE A 360 8.09 -13.86 -11.10
C ILE A 360 9.05 -12.69 -11.20
N GLY A 361 10.27 -12.91 -11.70
CA GLY A 361 11.26 -11.87 -11.95
C GLY A 361 10.71 -10.80 -12.90
N GLN A 362 10.14 -11.21 -14.04
CA GLN A 362 9.51 -10.26 -14.96
C GLN A 362 8.38 -9.43 -14.30
N ALA A 363 7.51 -10.10 -13.52
CA ALA A 363 6.40 -9.46 -12.84
C ALA A 363 6.88 -8.43 -11.82
N LEU A 364 7.89 -8.77 -11.02
CA LEU A 364 8.36 -7.97 -9.90
C LEU A 364 9.37 -6.88 -10.31
N GLU A 365 10.24 -7.16 -11.28
CA GLU A 365 11.32 -6.26 -11.71
C GLU A 365 10.86 -5.24 -12.77
N PHE A 366 9.92 -5.61 -13.65
CA PHE A 366 9.56 -4.76 -14.80
C PHE A 366 8.11 -4.30 -14.80
N TYR A 367 7.16 -5.16 -14.45
CA TYR A 367 5.73 -4.79 -14.45
C TYR A 367 5.32 -4.09 -13.15
N GLY A 368 5.90 -4.52 -12.02
CA GLY A 368 5.59 -4.03 -10.68
C GLY A 368 4.27 -4.54 -10.13
N VAL A 369 4.11 -4.43 -8.80
CA VAL A 369 2.92 -4.87 -8.07
C VAL A 369 2.24 -3.71 -7.37
N GLY A 370 0.94 -3.84 -7.13
CA GLY A 370 0.15 -2.83 -6.43
C GLY A 370 -0.37 -1.75 -7.38
N SER A 371 -0.23 -0.49 -6.98
CA SER A 371 -0.85 0.65 -7.62
C SER A 371 0.22 1.60 -8.18
N LYS A 372 -0.16 2.36 -9.22
CA LYS A 372 0.72 3.32 -9.91
C LYS A 372 2.00 2.70 -10.52
N THR A 373 1.94 1.43 -10.91
CA THR A 373 3.08 0.73 -11.52
C THR A 373 3.57 1.40 -12.81
N ARG A 374 2.66 1.97 -13.62
CA ARG A 374 3.01 2.79 -14.80
C ARG A 374 3.84 4.05 -14.49
N LEU A 375 3.82 4.52 -13.24
CA LEU A 375 4.63 5.64 -12.77
C LEU A 375 5.94 5.16 -12.09
N GLY A 376 6.25 3.86 -12.18
CA GLY A 376 7.46 3.26 -11.61
C GLY A 376 7.34 2.76 -10.17
N TYR A 377 6.13 2.71 -9.58
CA TYR A 377 5.92 2.19 -8.23
C TYR A 377 5.87 0.66 -8.20
N GLY A 378 6.23 0.08 -7.05
CA GLY A 378 6.02 -1.33 -6.75
C GLY A 378 6.96 -2.30 -7.47
N LEU A 379 8.17 -1.84 -7.83
CA LEU A 379 9.22 -2.68 -8.40
C LEU A 379 10.07 -3.30 -7.28
N PHE A 380 10.65 -4.47 -7.54
CA PHE A 380 11.54 -5.20 -6.62
C PHE A 380 12.91 -5.45 -7.24
N GLU A 381 13.92 -5.56 -6.38
CA GLU A 381 15.27 -5.96 -6.74
C GLU A 381 15.35 -7.48 -6.97
N ARG A 382 16.27 -7.88 -7.86
CA ARG A 382 16.51 -9.26 -8.28
C ARG A 382 17.19 -10.11 -7.19
#